data_AF-A0A351BYZ2-F1
#
_entry.id   AF-A0A351BYZ2-F1
#
_cell.length_a   1.000
_cell.length_b   1.000
_cell.length_c   1.000
_cell.angle_alpha   90.00
_cell.angle_beta   90.00
_cell.angle_gamma   90.00
#
_symmetry.space_group_name_H-M   'P 1'
#
loop_
_entity.id
_entity.type
_entity.pdbx_description
1 polymer ?
#
loop_
_entity_poly.entity_id
_entity_poly.type
_entity_poly.pdbx_seq_one_letter_code
_entity_poly.pdbx_strand_id
1 'polypeptide(L)'
;MGGIIYWGLIRTAIIIPIIWGLSSYLDYSLWWSVSFLLIYGVILHPAIIQYNLFREHNKDIIEATLCSSCQYFDETAVLCTKLDEHPSREYLPCEGQSWEPKSKAEILE
;
A
#
# COMPACT_ATOMS: atom_id res chain seq x y z
N MET A 1 2.79 -4.60 -5.66
CA MET A 1 3.43 -3.49 -4.91
C MET A 1 4.36 -2.60 -5.74
N GLY A 2 5.21 -3.15 -6.62
CA GLY A 2 6.24 -2.36 -7.34
C GLY A 2 5.70 -1.18 -8.17
N GLY A 3 4.52 -1.31 -8.79
CA GLY A 3 3.91 -0.22 -9.57
C GLY A 3 3.59 1.03 -8.73
N ILE A 4 3.13 0.85 -7.49
CA ILE A 4 2.78 1.93 -6.57
C ILE A 4 4.05 2.71 -6.19
N ILE A 5 5.10 1.97 -5.84
CA ILE A 5 6.40 2.53 -5.42
C ILE A 5 7.08 3.23 -6.60
N TYR A 6 7.08 2.62 -7.78
CA TYR A 6 7.66 3.17 -9.01
C TYR A 6 7.04 4.52 -9.37
N TRP A 7 5.71 4.60 -9.37
CA TRP A 7 4.98 5.83 -9.65
C TRP A 7 5.13 6.88 -8.53
N GLY A 8 5.34 6.46 -7.29
CA GLY A 8 5.71 7.34 -6.18
C GLY A 8 7.09 7.98 -6.41
N LEU A 9 8.09 7.19 -6.76
CA LEU A 9 9.46 7.66 -7.05
C LEU A 9 9.49 8.66 -8.21
N ILE A 10 8.76 8.39 -9.29
CA ILE A 10 8.66 9.33 -10.43
C ILE A 10 8.05 10.66 -9.99
N ARG A 11 6.94 10.63 -9.22
CA ARG A 11 6.30 11.86 -8.73
C ARG A 11 7.24 12.67 -7.83
N THR A 12 7.97 12.01 -6.94
CA THR A 12 8.97 12.64 -6.08
C THR A 12 10.10 13.27 -6.91
N ALA A 13 10.63 12.55 -7.89
CA ALA A 13 11.70 13.04 -8.76
C ALA A 13 11.29 14.28 -9.58
N ILE A 14 10.01 14.41 -9.91
CA ILE A 14 9.44 15.59 -10.60
C ILE A 14 9.13 16.72 -9.62
N ILE A 15 8.67 16.42 -8.40
CA ILE A 15 8.31 17.44 -7.41
C ILE A 15 9.50 18.25 -6.91
N ILE A 16 10.64 17.60 -6.69
CA ILE A 16 11.85 18.24 -6.16
C ILE A 16 12.29 19.43 -7.04
N PRO A 17 12.47 19.28 -8.37
CA PRO A 17 12.83 20.40 -9.23
C PRO A 17 11.72 21.44 -9.36
N ILE A 18 10.44 21.06 -9.27
CA ILE A 18 9.32 22.01 -9.27
C ILE A 18 9.36 22.91 -8.04
N ILE A 19 9.52 22.34 -6.84
CA ILE A 19 9.61 23.10 -5.59
C ILE A 19 10.85 24.01 -5.59
N TRP A 20 11.97 23.51 -6.12
CA TRP A 20 13.19 24.30 -6.26
C TRP A 20 13.00 25.48 -7.22
N GLY A 21 12.37 25.25 -8.39
CA GLY A 21 12.04 26.31 -9.34
C GLY A 21 11.04 27.34 -8.80
N LEU A 22 10.10 26.93 -7.95
CA LEU A 22 9.16 27.83 -7.28
C LEU A 22 9.81 28.70 -6.19
N SER A 23 10.99 28.32 -5.68
CA SER A 23 11.68 29.05 -4.60
C SER A 23 12.09 30.47 -4.98
N SER A 24 12.30 30.75 -6.26
CA SER A 24 12.67 32.09 -6.75
C SER A 24 11.48 33.03 -6.93
N TYR A 25 10.24 32.52 -6.91
CA TYR A 25 9.03 33.29 -7.15
C TYR A 25 8.17 33.51 -5.89
N LEU A 26 8.44 32.78 -4.81
CA LEU A 26 7.64 32.79 -3.59
C LEU A 26 8.45 33.31 -2.40
N ASP A 27 7.80 34.13 -1.56
CA ASP A 27 8.34 34.52 -0.26
C ASP A 27 8.60 33.28 0.61
N TYR A 28 9.64 33.34 1.45
CA TYR A 28 10.10 32.21 2.28
C TYR A 28 8.97 31.57 3.12
N SER A 29 8.04 32.37 3.63
CA SER A 29 6.89 31.86 4.41
C SER A 29 5.86 31.13 3.54
N LEU A 30 5.58 31.63 2.34
CA LEU A 30 4.66 30.99 1.39
C LEU A 30 5.29 29.74 0.77
N TRP A 31 6.60 29.76 0.54
CA TRP A 31 7.33 28.63 -0.02
C TRP A 31 7.20 27.35 0.82
N TRP A 32 7.31 27.46 2.15
CA TRP A 32 7.10 26.32 3.05
C TRP A 32 5.68 25.77 2.96
N SER A 33 4.67 26.66 2.98
CA SER A 33 3.25 26.25 2.93
C SER A 33 2.92 25.54 1.62
N VAL A 34 3.39 26.08 0.49
CA VAL A 34 3.18 25.48 -0.84
C VAL A 34 3.92 24.15 -0.97
N SER A 35 5.13 24.04 -0.42
CA SER A 35 5.91 22.80 -0.44
C SER A 35 5.21 21.67 0.32
N PHE A 36 4.71 21.94 1.53
CA PHE A 36 3.95 20.95 2.30
C PHE A 36 2.65 20.54 1.59
N LEU A 37 1.95 21.49 0.99
CA LEU A 37 0.72 21.21 0.24
C LEU A 37 0.99 20.33 -0.99
N LEU A 38 2.08 20.60 -1.73
CA LEU A 38 2.49 19.78 -2.88
C LEU A 38 2.87 18.36 -2.46
N ILE A 39 3.66 18.22 -1.40
CA ILE A 39 4.04 16.91 -0.86
C ILE A 39 2.78 16.13 -0.46
N TYR A 40 1.84 16.77 0.24
CA TYR A 40 0.60 16.13 0.64
C TYR A 40 -0.27 15.73 -0.55
N GLY A 41 -0.52 16.65 -1.48
CA GLY A 41 -1.42 16.43 -2.62
C GLY A 41 -0.88 15.45 -3.65
N VAL A 42 0.43 15.34 -3.81
CA VAL A 42 1.03 14.53 -4.89
C VAL A 42 1.67 13.25 -4.38
N ILE A 43 2.05 13.16 -3.10
CA ILE A 43 2.64 11.95 -2.52
C ILE A 43 1.60 11.22 -1.65
N LEU A 44 1.04 11.89 -0.65
CA LEU A 44 0.12 11.24 0.31
C LEU A 44 -1.23 10.88 -0.34
N HIS A 45 -1.84 11.81 -1.07
CA HIS A 45 -3.16 11.58 -1.67
C HIS A 45 -3.22 10.37 -2.63
N PRO A 46 -2.32 10.22 -3.62
CA PRO A 46 -2.34 9.02 -4.47
C PRO A 46 -1.88 7.76 -3.76
N ALA A 47 -1.10 7.84 -2.68
CA ALA A 47 -0.77 6.67 -1.86
C ALA A 47 -2.03 6.13 -1.17
N ILE A 48 -2.85 7.01 -0.60
CA ILE A 48 -4.14 6.64 0.03
C ILE A 48 -5.11 6.05 -0.98
N ILE A 49 -5.24 6.66 -2.17
CA ILE A 49 -6.12 6.14 -3.23
C ILE A 49 -5.67 4.76 -3.69
N GLN A 50 -4.36 4.57 -3.94
CA GLN A 50 -3.83 3.29 -4.39
C GLN A 50 -3.98 2.20 -3.33
N TYR A 51 -3.81 2.55 -2.05
CA TYR A 51 -4.07 1.64 -0.93
C TYR A 51 -5.54 1.23 -0.87
N ASN A 52 -6.46 2.19 -0.99
CA ASN A 52 -7.90 1.89 -1.00
C ASN A 52 -8.29 1.04 -2.21
N LEU A 53 -7.76 1.34 -3.40
CA LEU A 53 -8.03 0.55 -4.61
C LEU A 53 -7.48 -0.88 -4.50
N PHE A 54 -6.29 -1.04 -3.91
CA PHE A 54 -5.71 -2.35 -3.64
C PHE A 54 -6.58 -3.14 -2.65
N ARG A 55 -7.03 -2.51 -1.56
CA ARG A 55 -7.95 -3.13 -0.61
C ARG A 55 -9.27 -3.52 -1.26
N GLU A 56 -9.87 -2.65 -2.07
CA GLU A 56 -11.14 -2.91 -2.75
C GLU A 56 -11.02 -4.11 -3.70
N HIS A 57 -9.96 -4.15 -4.51
CA HIS A 57 -9.76 -5.22 -5.49
C HIS A 57 -9.47 -6.58 -4.85
N ASN A 58 -8.78 -6.57 -3.71
CA ASN A 58 -8.43 -7.78 -2.98
C ASN A 58 -9.41 -8.11 -1.87
N LYS A 59 -10.46 -7.31 -1.66
CA LYS A 59 -11.46 -7.51 -0.62
C LYS A 59 -12.13 -8.87 -0.74
N ASP A 60 -12.44 -9.29 -1.97
CA ASP A 60 -13.00 -10.63 -2.24
C ASP A 60 -12.00 -11.75 -1.90
N ILE A 61 -10.69 -11.53 -2.02
CA ILE A 61 -9.67 -12.51 -1.62
C ILE A 61 -9.52 -12.53 -0.09
N ILE A 62 -9.55 -11.35 0.54
CA ILE A 62 -9.41 -11.14 1.98
C ILE A 62 -10.66 -11.62 2.74
N GLU A 63 -11.85 -11.54 2.17
CA GLU A 63 -13.10 -11.89 2.88
C GLU A 63 -13.65 -13.27 2.45
N ALA A 64 -13.37 -13.75 1.22
CA ALA A 64 -13.99 -14.98 0.70
C ALA A 64 -13.07 -16.20 0.62
N THR A 65 -11.78 -16.09 0.98
CA THR A 65 -10.85 -17.24 0.89
C THR A 65 -10.45 -17.79 2.27
N LEU A 66 -10.22 -19.10 2.32
CA LEU A 66 -9.70 -19.81 3.50
C LEU A 66 -8.34 -19.26 3.97
N CYS A 67 -7.56 -18.64 3.08
CA CYS A 67 -6.28 -18.02 3.39
C CYS A 67 -6.39 -16.80 4.32
N SER A 68 -7.53 -16.10 4.33
CA SER A 68 -7.74 -14.91 5.16
C SER A 68 -7.68 -15.16 6.67
N SER A 69 -8.08 -16.35 7.10
CA SER A 69 -8.06 -16.78 8.49
C SER A 69 -6.74 -17.41 8.91
N CYS A 70 -5.74 -17.45 8.02
CA CYS A 70 -4.42 -18.00 8.28
C CYS A 70 -3.54 -17.00 9.04
N GLN A 71 -2.76 -17.48 10.01
CA GLN A 71 -1.80 -16.66 10.77
C GLN A 71 -0.71 -16.03 9.88
N TYR A 72 -0.32 -16.70 8.80
CA TYR A 72 0.79 -16.27 7.94
C TYR A 72 0.34 -15.42 6.75
N PHE A 73 -0.94 -15.09 6.66
CA PHE A 73 -1.48 -14.26 5.58
C PHE A 73 -1.36 -12.78 5.93
N ASP A 74 -0.65 -12.03 5.11
CA ASP A 74 -0.57 -10.58 5.18
C ASP A 74 -1.64 -9.96 4.27
N GLU A 75 -2.66 -9.36 4.87
CA GLU A 75 -3.78 -8.70 4.19
C GLU A 75 -3.35 -7.43 3.43
N THR A 76 -2.28 -6.76 3.88
CA THR A 76 -1.74 -5.56 3.23
C THR A 76 -1.00 -5.90 1.95
N ALA A 77 -0.47 -7.12 1.88
CA ALA A 77 0.30 -7.61 0.75
C ALA A 77 -0.44 -8.63 -0.12
N VAL A 78 -1.51 -9.24 0.40
CA VAL A 78 -2.15 -10.43 -0.16
C VAL A 78 -1.08 -11.47 -0.46
N LEU A 79 -0.34 -11.81 0.60
CA LEU A 79 0.84 -12.66 0.53
C LEU A 79 0.79 -13.69 1.66
N CYS A 80 1.06 -14.95 1.33
CA CYS A 80 1.40 -15.95 2.33
C CYS A 80 2.87 -15.83 2.69
N THR A 81 3.18 -15.30 3.88
CA THR A 81 4.58 -15.09 4.34
C THR A 81 5.37 -16.38 4.56
N LYS A 82 4.69 -17.52 4.72
CA LYS A 82 5.33 -18.84 4.92
C LYS A 82 5.82 -19.46 3.61
N LEU A 83 5.15 -19.16 2.51
CA LEU A 83 5.40 -19.75 1.19
C LEU A 83 5.89 -18.70 0.17
N ASP A 84 5.89 -17.42 0.54
CA ASP A 84 6.17 -16.27 -0.32
C ASP A 84 5.34 -16.25 -1.62
N GLU A 85 4.14 -16.83 -1.56
CA GLU A 85 3.21 -16.96 -2.69
C GLU A 85 2.00 -16.02 -2.52
N HIS A 86 1.53 -15.46 -3.64
CA HIS A 86 0.35 -14.61 -3.67
C HIS A 86 -0.90 -15.47 -3.97
N PRO A 87 -1.83 -15.63 -3.01
CA PRO A 87 -3.09 -16.31 -3.26
C PRO A 87 -3.95 -15.54 -4.27
N SER A 88 -4.73 -16.28 -5.07
CA SER A 88 -5.74 -15.73 -5.98
C SER A 88 -7.09 -16.40 -5.73
N ARG A 89 -8.16 -15.96 -6.40
CA ARG A 89 -9.50 -16.57 -6.25
C ARG A 89 -9.53 -18.07 -6.59
N GLU A 90 -8.65 -18.49 -7.50
CA GLU A 90 -8.60 -19.85 -8.04
C GLU A 90 -7.33 -20.60 -7.60
N TYR A 91 -6.44 -19.92 -6.87
CA TYR A 91 -5.16 -20.46 -6.45
C TYR A 91 -4.94 -20.26 -4.96
N LEU A 92 -4.92 -21.39 -4.24
CA LEU A 92 -4.57 -21.46 -2.83
C LEU A 92 -3.14 -22.03 -2.70
N PRO A 93 -2.20 -21.30 -2.06
CA PRO A 93 -0.87 -21.79 -1.75
C PRO A 93 -0.94 -23.13 -1.00
N CYS A 94 -0.19 -24.13 -1.46
CA CYS A 94 -0.20 -25.51 -0.94
C CYS A 94 -1.60 -26.15 -0.82
N GLU A 95 -2.58 -25.74 -1.64
CA GLU A 95 -3.98 -26.23 -1.59
C GLU A 95 -4.64 -26.09 -0.20
N GLY A 96 -4.10 -25.24 0.68
CA GLY A 96 -4.56 -25.09 2.06
C GLY A 96 -4.07 -26.16 3.04
N GLN A 97 -3.16 -27.06 2.67
CA GLN A 97 -2.66 -28.13 3.56
C GLN A 97 -1.81 -27.61 4.74
N SER A 98 -1.15 -26.47 4.56
CA SER A 98 -0.29 -25.81 5.57
C SER A 98 -1.00 -24.67 6.30
N TRP A 99 -2.33 -24.67 6.30
CA TRP A 99 -3.15 -23.62 6.91
C TRP A 99 -3.15 -23.73 8.43
N GLU A 100 -2.86 -22.61 9.11
CA GLU A 100 -2.84 -22.50 10.57
C GLU A 100 -3.74 -21.34 11.00
N PRO A 101 -4.78 -21.56 11.84
CA PRO A 101 -5.71 -20.52 12.22
C PRO A 101 -5.04 -19.44 13.08
N LYS A 102 -5.43 -18.17 12.88
CA LYS A 102 -5.04 -17.07 13.78
C LYS A 102 -5.37 -17.46 15.24
N SER A 103 -4.35 -17.49 16.09
CA SER A 103 -4.55 -17.83 17.50
C SER A 103 -5.43 -16.79 18.18
N LYS A 104 -6.28 -17.22 19.14
CA LYS A 104 -7.30 -16.39 19.80
C LYS A 104 -6.74 -15.15 20.54
N ALA A 105 -5.42 -15.05 20.71
CA ALA A 105 -4.76 -13.91 21.34
C ALA A 105 -4.73 -12.65 20.46
N GLU A 106 -4.76 -12.79 19.13
CA GLU A 106 -4.60 -11.68 18.17
C GLU A 106 -5.93 -11.02 17.76
N ILE A 107 -7.06 -11.55 18.25
CA ILE A 107 -8.41 -11.05 17.94
C ILE A 107 -8.85 -9.96 18.94
N LEU A 108 -8.03 -9.67 19.96
CA LEU A 108 -8.34 -8.74 21.07
C LEU A 108 -7.45 -7.49 21.14
N GLU A 109 -6.57 -7.26 20.15
CA GLU A 109 -5.77 -6.03 20.01
C GLU A 109 -6.27 -5.14 18.87
#